data_AF-A0A9D2S227-F1
#
_entry.id   AF-A0A9D2S227-F1
#
_cell.length_a   1.000
_cell.length_b   1.000
_cell.length_c   1.000
_cell.angle_alpha   90.00
_cell.angle_beta   90.00
_cell.angle_gamma   90.00
#
_symmetry.space_group_name_H-M   'P 1'
#
loop_
_entity.id
_entity.type
_entity.pdbx_description
1 polymer ?
#
loop_
_entity_poly.entity_id
_entity_poly.type
_entity_poly.pdbx_seq_one_letter_code
_entity_poly.pdbx_strand_id
1 'polypeptide(L)'
;MKERIKEVRESLGLTMKDFGSRIGLTTAAISRIENGHNSTTDQTVLSICREYGVNETWLRTGEGAMFSQNRKTVIDRVAEEYKLDTRERAIVTAYLELDPADRAAIVRYLESVMSKLAPPAPSVPDTVAAGIAAQQEYASMLGEEKDPAAGSSSTAG
;
A
#
# COMPACT_ATOMS: atom_id res chain seq x y z
N MET A 1 7.63 -11.60 -25.94
CA MET A 1 7.53 -12.39 -24.69
C MET A 1 8.89 -12.66 -24.05
N LYS A 2 9.93 -13.08 -24.80
CA LYS A 2 11.29 -13.28 -24.25
C LYS A 2 11.81 -12.12 -23.37
N GLU A 3 11.72 -10.89 -23.88
CA GLU A 3 12.17 -9.69 -23.15
C GLU A 3 11.36 -9.47 -21.87
N ARG A 4 10.04 -9.71 -21.91
CA ARG A 4 9.17 -9.58 -20.73
C ARG A 4 9.47 -10.63 -19.66
N ILE A 5 9.84 -11.85 -20.05
CA ILE A 5 10.27 -12.89 -19.09
C ILE A 5 11.58 -12.47 -18.40
N LYS A 6 12.52 -11.93 -19.18
CA LYS A 6 13.76 -11.38 -18.65
C LYS A 6 13.50 -10.20 -17.69
N GLU A 7 12.60 -9.30 -18.07
CA GLU A 7 12.18 -8.15 -17.28
C GLU A 7 11.56 -8.56 -15.94
N VAL A 8 10.68 -9.58 -15.92
CA VAL A 8 10.13 -10.16 -14.68
C VAL A 8 11.27 -10.66 -13.79
N ARG A 9 12.19 -11.46 -14.32
CA ARG A 9 13.31 -12.00 -13.54
C ARG A 9 14.17 -10.88 -12.93
N GLU A 10 14.48 -9.87 -13.71
CA GLU A 10 15.32 -8.73 -13.29
C GLU A 10 14.62 -7.83 -12.28
N SER A 11 13.32 -7.58 -12.45
CA SER A 11 12.52 -6.82 -11.47
C SER A 11 12.44 -7.49 -10.09
N LEU A 12 12.55 -8.82 -10.05
CA LEU A 12 12.59 -9.62 -8.83
C LEU A 12 14.01 -9.82 -8.27
N GLY A 13 15.04 -9.32 -8.96
CA GLY A 13 16.43 -9.49 -8.57
C GLY A 13 16.93 -10.94 -8.58
N LEU A 14 16.29 -11.83 -9.35
CA LEU A 14 16.60 -13.26 -9.34
C LEU A 14 17.65 -13.64 -10.38
N THR A 15 18.49 -14.62 -10.03
CA THR A 15 19.37 -15.26 -11.02
C THR A 15 18.54 -16.16 -11.96
N MET A 16 19.05 -16.47 -13.15
CA MET A 16 18.38 -17.42 -14.06
C MET A 16 18.16 -18.80 -13.41
N LYS A 17 19.07 -19.21 -12.51
CA LYS A 17 18.97 -20.46 -11.77
C LYS A 17 17.81 -20.42 -10.78
N ASP A 18 17.71 -19.36 -9.98
CA ASP A 18 16.66 -19.20 -8.96
C ASP A 18 15.29 -18.97 -9.60
N PHE A 19 15.27 -18.32 -10.76
CA PHE A 19 14.07 -18.17 -11.56
C PHE A 19 13.62 -19.51 -12.15
N GLY A 20 14.52 -20.25 -12.79
CA GLY A 20 14.19 -21.55 -13.37
C GLY A 20 13.74 -22.58 -12.33
N SER A 21 14.42 -22.65 -11.19
CA SER A 21 14.18 -23.68 -10.17
C SER A 21 12.76 -23.67 -9.62
N ARG A 22 12.14 -22.49 -9.41
CA ARG A 22 10.77 -22.39 -8.88
C ARG A 22 9.70 -22.81 -9.89
N ILE A 23 9.96 -22.66 -11.19
CA ILE A 23 9.03 -23.06 -12.26
C ILE A 23 9.40 -24.40 -12.91
N GLY A 24 10.33 -25.15 -12.32
CA GLY A 24 10.73 -26.49 -12.79
C GLY A 24 11.56 -26.48 -14.08
N LEU A 25 12.27 -25.38 -14.37
CA LEU A 25 13.12 -25.23 -15.54
C LEU A 25 14.60 -25.15 -15.16
N THR A 26 15.46 -25.66 -16.04
CA THR A 26 16.91 -25.53 -15.87
C THR A 26 17.38 -24.12 -16.24
N THR A 27 18.52 -23.68 -15.69
CA THR A 27 19.16 -22.42 -16.06
C THR A 27 19.35 -22.28 -17.58
N ALA A 28 19.72 -23.38 -18.25
CA ALA A 28 19.89 -23.42 -19.70
C ALA A 28 18.57 -23.21 -20.46
N ALA A 29 17.46 -23.75 -19.95
CA ALA A 29 16.14 -23.52 -20.53
C ALA A 29 15.72 -22.05 -20.42
N ILE A 30 15.91 -21.42 -19.26
CA ILE A 30 15.64 -19.98 -19.06
C ILE A 30 16.50 -19.13 -20.01
N SER A 31 17.80 -19.42 -20.09
CA SER A 31 18.70 -18.70 -21.00
C SER A 31 18.25 -18.81 -22.46
N ARG A 32 17.83 -19.99 -22.93
CA ARG A 32 17.31 -20.16 -24.29
C ARG A 32 16.01 -19.39 -24.53
N ILE A 33 15.12 -19.33 -23.54
CA ILE A 33 13.87 -18.56 -23.63
C ILE A 33 14.17 -17.06 -23.70
N GLU A 34 14.99 -16.53 -22.81
CA GLU A 34 15.34 -15.09 -22.76
C GLU A 34 16.07 -14.63 -24.03
N ASN A 35 16.90 -15.50 -24.62
CA ASN A 35 17.57 -15.21 -25.89
C ASN A 35 16.68 -15.44 -27.13
N GLY A 36 15.49 -16.03 -26.97
CA GLY A 36 14.54 -16.28 -28.06
C GLY A 36 14.83 -17.51 -28.90
N HIS A 37 15.69 -18.42 -28.42
CA HIS A 37 15.95 -19.69 -29.08
C HIS A 37 14.80 -20.70 -28.89
N ASN A 38 14.06 -20.59 -27.77
CA ASN A 38 12.90 -21.42 -27.50
C ASN A 38 11.64 -20.56 -27.36
N SER A 39 10.52 -21.02 -27.92
CA SER A 39 9.20 -20.49 -27.59
C SER A 39 8.78 -20.92 -26.19
N THR A 40 8.17 -20.02 -25.44
CA THR A 40 7.57 -20.34 -24.14
C THR A 40 6.26 -21.09 -24.36
N THR A 41 6.09 -22.24 -23.71
CA THR A 41 4.82 -22.98 -23.74
C THR A 41 3.79 -22.32 -22.82
N ASP A 42 2.50 -22.57 -23.07
CA ASP A 42 1.43 -22.06 -22.19
C ASP A 42 1.58 -22.54 -20.74
N GLN A 43 2.05 -23.78 -20.56
CA GLN A 43 2.35 -24.31 -19.24
C GLN A 43 3.44 -23.49 -18.52
N THR A 44 4.49 -23.08 -19.22
CA THR A 44 5.54 -22.23 -18.64
C THR A 44 5.01 -20.84 -18.33
N VAL A 45 4.16 -20.26 -19.19
CA VAL A 45 3.50 -18.96 -18.92
C VAL A 45 2.68 -19.03 -17.65
N LEU A 46 1.83 -20.04 -17.49
CA LEU A 46 0.99 -20.22 -16.31
C LEU A 46 1.83 -20.45 -15.04
N SER A 47 2.91 -21.22 -15.13
CA SER A 47 3.84 -21.38 -14.01
C SER A 47 4.49 -20.06 -13.60
N ILE A 48 4.92 -19.23 -14.55
CA ILE A 48 5.49 -17.90 -14.26
C ILE A 48 4.44 -17.01 -13.56
N CYS A 49 3.22 -16.97 -14.09
CA CYS A 49 2.13 -16.19 -13.51
C CYS A 49 1.81 -16.65 -12.07
N ARG A 50 1.79 -17.97 -11.81
CA ARG A 50 1.50 -18.52 -10.49
C ARG A 50 2.61 -18.26 -9.48
N GLU A 51 3.86 -18.54 -9.85
CA GLU A 51 4.99 -18.47 -8.91
C GLU A 51 5.44 -17.04 -8.61
N TYR A 52 5.28 -16.12 -9.57
CA TYR A 52 5.77 -14.76 -9.47
C TYR A 52 4.67 -13.70 -9.41
N GLY A 53 3.40 -14.11 -9.43
CA GLY A 53 2.27 -13.18 -9.41
C GLY A 53 2.23 -12.27 -10.63
N VAL A 54 2.75 -12.72 -11.78
CA VAL A 54 2.79 -11.94 -13.03
C VAL A 54 1.41 -11.94 -13.69
N ASN A 55 1.00 -10.79 -14.23
CA ASN A 55 -0.22 -10.68 -15.02
C ASN A 55 -0.03 -11.37 -16.38
N GLU A 56 -0.86 -12.36 -16.70
CA GLU A 56 -0.76 -13.12 -17.94
C GLU A 56 -0.97 -12.26 -19.19
N THR A 57 -1.94 -11.34 -19.16
CA THR A 57 -2.20 -10.41 -20.26
C THR A 57 -0.95 -9.59 -20.55
N TRP A 58 -0.32 -9.03 -19.50
CA TRP A 58 0.92 -8.29 -19.65
C TRP A 58 2.05 -9.18 -20.18
N LEU A 59 2.22 -10.40 -19.66
CA LEU A 59 3.31 -11.28 -20.09
C LEU A 59 3.20 -11.66 -21.58
N ARG A 60 1.97 -11.88 -22.06
CA ARG A 60 1.69 -12.26 -23.45
C ARG A 60 1.71 -11.07 -24.39
N THR A 61 1.06 -9.97 -24.04
CA THR A 61 0.83 -8.81 -24.95
C THR A 61 1.75 -7.63 -24.65
N GLY A 62 2.06 -7.39 -23.37
CA GLY A 62 2.72 -6.18 -22.87
C GLY A 62 1.74 -5.15 -22.31
N GLU A 63 0.43 -5.42 -22.36
CA GLU A 63 -0.60 -4.49 -21.90
C GLU A 63 -0.90 -4.65 -20.41
N GLY A 64 -1.09 -3.52 -19.72
CA GLY A 64 -1.41 -3.48 -18.30
C GLY A 64 -0.18 -3.47 -17.38
N ALA A 65 -0.38 -3.82 -16.11
CA ALA A 65 0.70 -3.90 -15.12
C ALA A 65 1.41 -5.25 -15.16
N MET A 66 2.73 -5.26 -14.97
CA MET A 66 3.56 -6.47 -14.95
C MET A 66 3.10 -7.49 -13.90
N PHE A 67 2.86 -7.03 -12.68
CA PHE A 67 2.38 -7.88 -11.60
C PHE A 67 0.86 -7.82 -11.50
N SER A 68 0.25 -8.99 -11.36
CA SER A 68 -1.14 -9.12 -10.97
C SER A 68 -1.26 -8.69 -9.51
N GLN A 69 -2.19 -7.78 -9.22
CA GLN A 69 -2.60 -7.47 -7.85
C GLN A 69 -3.45 -8.62 -7.29
N ASN A 70 -2.91 -9.83 -7.27
CA ASN A 70 -3.63 -10.96 -6.71
C ASN A 70 -3.71 -10.78 -5.19
N ARG A 71 -4.90 -10.86 -4.60
CA ARG A 71 -5.09 -10.61 -3.15
C ARG A 71 -4.15 -11.45 -2.29
N LYS A 72 -3.84 -12.67 -2.75
CA LYS A 72 -2.89 -13.57 -2.10
C LYS A 72 -1.47 -12.98 -2.02
N THR A 73 -0.95 -12.39 -3.09
CA THR A 73 0.39 -11.77 -3.09
C THR A 73 0.43 -10.47 -2.28
N VAL A 74 -0.71 -9.81 -2.08
CA VAL A 74 -0.82 -8.67 -1.15
C VAL A 74 -0.79 -9.15 0.30
N ILE A 75 -1.62 -10.14 0.65
CA ILE A 75 -1.70 -10.67 2.02
C ILE A 75 -0.37 -11.30 2.44
N ASP A 76 0.30 -12.04 1.55
CA ASP A 76 1.60 -12.65 1.86
C ASP A 76 2.67 -11.58 2.16
N ARG A 77 2.68 -10.47 1.42
CA ARG A 77 3.59 -9.33 1.70
C ARG A 77 3.29 -8.66 3.04
N VAL A 78 2.01 -8.38 3.33
CA VAL A 78 1.59 -7.79 4.60
C VAL A 78 1.93 -8.72 5.77
N ALA A 79 1.71 -10.03 5.60
CA ALA A 79 2.04 -11.01 6.62
C ALA A 79 3.54 -11.05 6.93
N GLU A 80 4.39 -10.94 5.92
CA GLU A 80 5.84 -10.88 6.11
C GLU A 80 6.29 -9.56 6.77
N GLU A 81 5.79 -8.42 6.29
CA GLU A 81 6.17 -7.09 6.78
C GLU A 81 5.81 -6.88 8.25
N TYR A 82 4.61 -7.30 8.65
CA TYR A 82 4.11 -7.17 10.02
C TYR A 82 4.33 -8.42 10.87
N LYS A 83 5.02 -9.44 10.33
CA LYS A 83 5.28 -10.74 10.99
C LYS A 83 4.02 -11.41 11.54
N LEU A 84 2.94 -11.37 10.75
CA LEU A 84 1.68 -11.98 11.12
C LEU A 84 1.85 -13.50 11.26
N ASP A 85 1.35 -14.03 12.37
CA ASP A 85 1.32 -15.47 12.58
C ASP A 85 0.26 -16.15 11.68
N THR A 86 0.19 -17.48 11.75
CA THR A 86 -0.75 -18.25 10.91
C THR A 86 -2.21 -17.87 11.16
N ARG A 87 -2.57 -17.55 12.40
CA ARG A 87 -3.93 -17.17 12.79
C ARG A 87 -4.23 -15.74 12.37
N GLU A 88 -3.32 -14.80 12.60
CA GLU A 88 -3.46 -13.40 12.20
C GLU A 88 -3.63 -13.27 10.68
N ARG A 89 -2.79 -13.99 9.91
CA ARG A 89 -2.93 -14.06 8.45
C ARG A 89 -4.29 -14.62 8.03
N ALA A 90 -4.77 -15.67 8.68
CA ALA A 90 -6.08 -16.25 8.38
C ALA A 90 -7.22 -15.28 8.68
N ILE A 91 -7.13 -14.51 9.76
CA ILE A 91 -8.13 -13.49 10.14
C ILE A 91 -8.18 -12.38 9.08
N VAL A 92 -7.02 -11.83 8.69
CA VAL A 92 -6.95 -10.78 7.65
C VAL A 92 -7.51 -11.30 6.33
N THR A 93 -7.16 -12.53 5.95
CA THR A 93 -7.68 -13.17 4.74
C THR A 93 -9.21 -13.28 4.79
N ALA A 94 -9.75 -13.85 5.87
CA ALA A 94 -11.19 -14.03 6.03
C ALA A 94 -11.93 -12.68 5.99
N TYR A 95 -11.42 -11.65 6.70
CA TYR A 95 -12.03 -10.32 6.73
C TYR A 95 -12.16 -9.68 5.33
N LEU A 96 -11.15 -9.85 4.48
CA LEU A 96 -11.15 -9.33 3.11
C LEU A 96 -12.10 -10.08 2.17
N GLU A 97 -12.53 -11.30 2.54
CA GLU A 97 -13.47 -12.13 1.78
C GLU A 97 -14.94 -11.97 2.22
N LEU A 98 -15.18 -11.37 3.39
CA LEU A 98 -16.53 -11.10 3.89
C LEU A 98 -17.27 -10.08 3.03
N ASP A 99 -18.59 -10.09 3.09
CA ASP A 99 -19.43 -9.07 2.49
C ASP A 99 -19.41 -7.75 3.30
N PRO A 100 -19.94 -6.63 2.77
CA PRO A 100 -19.95 -5.35 3.47
C PRO A 100 -20.71 -5.35 4.80
N ALA A 101 -21.78 -6.14 4.92
CA ALA A 101 -22.60 -6.19 6.13
C ALA A 101 -21.84 -6.89 7.27
N ASP A 102 -21.20 -8.01 6.95
CA ASP A 102 -20.38 -8.77 7.89
C ASP A 102 -19.15 -7.98 8.35
N ARG A 103 -18.46 -7.29 7.43
CA ARG A 103 -17.34 -6.41 7.81
C ARG A 103 -17.80 -5.29 8.75
N ALA A 104 -18.96 -4.68 8.47
CA ALA A 104 -19.50 -3.62 9.33
C ALA A 104 -19.85 -4.14 10.73
N ALA A 105 -20.33 -5.39 10.85
CA ALA A 105 -20.59 -6.02 12.14
C ALA A 105 -19.29 -6.23 12.94
N ILE A 106 -18.22 -6.70 12.28
CA ILE A 106 -16.91 -6.88 12.91
C ILE A 106 -16.33 -5.55 13.38
N VAL A 107 -16.37 -4.50 12.55
CA VAL A 107 -15.87 -3.17 12.93
C VAL A 107 -16.61 -2.63 14.16
N ARG A 108 -17.95 -2.73 14.18
CA ARG A 108 -18.76 -2.32 15.33
C ARG A 108 -18.38 -3.07 16.61
N TYR A 109 -18.13 -4.37 16.50
CA TYR A 109 -17.70 -5.17 17.64
C TYR A 109 -16.33 -4.74 18.15
N LEU A 110 -15.35 -4.54 17.26
CA LEU A 110 -14.01 -4.08 17.62
C LEU A 110 -14.05 -2.70 18.27
N GLU A 111 -14.82 -1.76 17.74
CA GLU A 111 -15.03 -0.43 18.34
C GLU A 111 -15.62 -0.51 19.75
N SER A 112 -16.60 -1.38 19.97
CA SER A 112 -17.19 -1.60 21.30
C SER A 112 -16.15 -2.13 22.30
N VAL A 113 -15.29 -3.05 21.86
CA VAL A 113 -14.22 -3.60 22.70
C VAL A 113 -13.15 -2.54 23.00
N MET A 114 -12.71 -1.80 21.99
CA MET A 114 -11.72 -0.71 22.14
C MET A 114 -12.23 0.37 23.10
N SER A 115 -13.49 0.77 22.98
CA SER A 115 -14.10 1.77 23.87
C SER A 115 -14.15 1.32 25.33
N LYS A 116 -14.35 0.02 25.59
CA LYS A 116 -14.36 -0.54 26.96
C LYS A 116 -12.97 -0.68 27.58
N LEU A 117 -11.93 -0.79 26.74
CA LEU A 117 -10.54 -0.98 27.16
C LEU A 117 -9.76 0.33 27.22
N ALA A 118 -10.26 1.40 26.59
CA ALA A 118 -9.66 2.71 26.70
C ALA A 118 -9.70 3.16 28.18
N PRO A 119 -8.56 3.57 28.78
CA PRO A 119 -8.60 4.24 30.07
C PRO A 119 -9.53 5.46 29.95
N PRO A 120 -10.28 5.83 31.01
CA PRO A 120 -11.08 7.04 30.97
C PRO A 120 -10.16 8.18 30.53
N ALA A 121 -10.55 8.88 29.46
CA ALA A 121 -9.79 10.01 28.95
C ALA A 121 -9.41 10.90 30.14
N PRO A 122 -8.15 11.37 30.26
CA PRO A 122 -7.80 12.29 31.34
C PRO A 122 -8.78 13.45 31.26
N SER A 123 -9.62 13.58 32.30
CA SER A 123 -10.53 14.71 32.44
C SER A 123 -9.63 15.94 32.41
N VAL A 124 -9.68 16.69 31.32
CA VAL A 124 -8.90 17.92 31.20
C VAL A 124 -9.37 18.79 32.36
N PRO A 125 -8.52 19.13 33.36
CA PRO A 125 -8.96 20.00 34.43
C PRO A 125 -9.37 21.34 33.82
N ASP A 126 -10.45 21.96 34.31
CA ASP A 126 -11.04 23.21 33.81
C ASP A 126 -10.00 24.35 33.61
N THR A 127 -8.85 24.25 34.26
CA THR A 127 -7.71 25.16 34.14
C THR A 127 -7.10 25.23 32.74
N VAL A 128 -7.18 24.15 31.93
CA VAL A 128 -6.65 24.15 30.55
C VAL A 128 -7.61 24.84 29.58
N ALA A 129 -8.92 24.70 29.79
CA ALA A 129 -9.93 25.41 29.01
C ALA A 129 -9.85 26.93 29.24
N ALA A 130 -9.64 27.36 30.49
CA ALA A 130 -9.40 28.76 30.82
C ALA A 130 -8.10 29.30 30.20
N GLY A 131 -7.04 28.49 30.14
CA GLY A 131 -5.76 28.89 29.53
C GLY A 131 -5.86 29.14 28.01
N ILE A 132 -6.61 28.30 27.30
CA ILE A 132 -6.81 28.44 25.85
C ILE A 132 -7.65 29.69 25.52
N ALA A 133 -8.69 29.96 26.32
CA ALA A 133 -9.53 31.15 26.16
C ALA A 133 -8.72 32.46 26.38
N ALA A 134 -7.87 32.51 27.41
CA ALA A 134 -7.04 33.68 27.70
C ALA A 134 -5.98 33.94 26.60
N GLN A 135 -5.43 32.88 25.99
CA GLN A 135 -4.49 33.02 24.86
C GLN A 135 -5.18 33.51 23.58
N GLN A 136 -6.44 33.10 23.34
CA GLN A 136 -7.21 33.57 22.19
C GLN A 136 -7.62 35.05 22.32
N GLU A 137 -7.99 35.51 23.52
CA GLU A 137 -8.25 36.94 23.79
C GLU A 137 -6.99 37.80 23.60
N TYR A 138 -5.83 37.36 24.11
CA TYR A 138 -4.57 38.08 23.94
C TYR A 138 -4.13 38.18 22.46
N ALA A 139 -4.29 37.09 21.70
CA ALA A 139 -4.00 37.08 20.27
C ALA A 139 -4.93 38.01 19.47
N SER A 140 -6.19 38.16 19.89
CA SER A 140 -7.14 39.08 19.27
C SER A 140 -6.80 40.55 19.55
N MET A 141 -6.30 40.90 20.74
CA MET A 141 -5.86 42.27 21.05
C MET A 141 -4.61 42.68 20.27
N LEU A 142 -3.69 41.75 20.01
CA LEU A 142 -2.46 42.03 19.25
C LEU A 142 -2.68 42.17 17.74
N GLY A 143 -3.85 41.77 17.22
CA GLY A 143 -4.16 41.77 15.79
C GLY A 143 -4.66 43.10 15.23
N GLU A 144 -5.04 44.08 16.06
CA GLU A 144 -5.64 45.35 15.60
C GLU A 144 -4.63 46.51 15.41
N GLU A 145 -3.35 46.33 15.73
CA GLU A 145 -2.37 47.44 15.75
C GLU A 145 -1.49 47.58 14.49
N LYS A 146 -1.91 47.09 13.32
CA LYS A 146 -1.14 47.29 12.09
C LYS A 146 -1.99 47.60 10.85
N ASP A 147 -2.25 48.89 10.64
CA ASP A 147 -2.10 49.53 9.32
C ASP A 147 -2.15 51.08 9.42
N PRO A 148 -1.01 51.78 9.23
CA PRO A 148 -1.04 53.13 8.72
C PRO A 148 -0.06 53.28 7.55
N ALA A 149 -0.53 53.13 6.30
CA ALA A 149 0.03 53.83 5.12
C ALA A 149 -0.69 53.44 3.82
N ALA A 150 -1.75 54.17 3.47
CA ALA A 150 -2.11 54.41 2.07
C ALA A 150 -2.44 55.89 1.92
N GLY A 151 -1.48 56.68 1.43
CA GLY A 151 -1.67 58.13 1.29
C GLY A 151 -0.45 58.92 0.85
N SER A 152 0.07 58.66 -0.35
CA SER A 152 0.74 59.67 -1.19
C SER A 152 0.50 59.23 -2.66
N SER A 153 0.22 60.06 -3.65
CA SER A 153 0.51 61.47 -3.89
C SER A 153 -0.49 62.01 -4.91
N SER A 154 -0.99 63.23 -4.73
CA SER A 154 -1.61 64.04 -5.78
C SER A 154 -1.16 65.49 -5.56
N THR A 155 -0.21 65.96 -6.36
CA THR A 155 0.17 67.38 -6.44
C THR A 155 -0.08 67.87 -7.86
N ALA A 156 -0.96 68.88 -7.96
CA ALA A 156 -1.09 69.75 -9.11
C ALA A 156 0.10 70.73 -9.16
N GLY A 157 0.58 71.04 -10.37
CA GLY A 157 1.64 72.02 -10.63
C GLY A 157 2.40 71.68 -11.90
#